data_AF-A0A2E0BQ68-F1
#
_entry.id   AF-A0A2E0BQ68-F1
#
_cell.length_a   1.000
_cell.length_b   1.000
_cell.length_c   1.000
_cell.angle_alpha   90.00
_cell.angle_beta   90.00
_cell.angle_gamma   90.00
#
_symmetry.space_group_name_H-M   'P 1'
#
loop_
_entity.id
_entity.type
_entity.pdbx_description
1 polymer ?
#
loop_
_entity_poly.entity_id
_entity_poly.type
_entity_poly.pdbx_seq_one_letter_code
_entity_poly.pdbx_strand_id
1 'polypeptide(L)'
;MITKNFLNIAIITCSLALFTSCSEEDEHDHSGECPPCHLAFPDGDGGEYMYDITNAAGGEEFCGDELEDAESNTFYFEVPAGQTLTCSDGGHPIGEGQYGPGADTTITPTGRLYEVHCEEHGSH
;
A
#
# COMPACT_ATOMS: atom_id res chain seq x y z
N MET A 1 39.65 37.30 49.89
CA MET A 1 39.47 35.86 50.20
C MET A 1 37.99 35.57 50.42
N ILE A 2 37.54 34.40 49.94
CA ILE A 2 36.23 33.74 50.10
C ILE A 2 35.07 34.32 49.24
N THR A 3 34.84 33.85 48.00
CA THR A 3 34.04 32.68 47.53
C THR A 3 32.52 32.75 47.80
N LYS A 4 31.71 32.69 46.72
CA LYS A 4 30.42 31.97 46.54
C LYS A 4 29.74 32.50 45.25
N ASN A 5 29.94 31.89 44.08
CA ASN A 5 29.24 30.72 43.51
C ASN A 5 27.75 30.94 43.17
N PHE A 6 27.51 30.85 41.86
CA PHE A 6 26.38 30.25 41.13
C PHE A 6 24.96 30.86 41.25
N LEU A 7 24.50 31.47 40.15
CA LEU A 7 23.23 31.05 39.56
C LEU A 7 23.27 31.18 38.03
N ASN A 8 23.14 30.03 37.38
CA ASN A 8 23.12 29.82 35.95
C ASN A 8 21.85 30.43 35.33
N ILE A 9 21.99 31.22 34.26
CA ILE A 9 20.90 31.46 33.30
C ILE A 9 21.33 30.83 31.99
N ALA A 10 20.87 29.60 31.79
CA ALA A 10 20.85 28.94 30.51
C ALA A 10 19.70 29.54 29.69
N ILE A 11 19.99 30.07 28.50
CA ILE A 11 19.01 30.13 27.43
C ILE A 11 19.68 29.58 26.17
N ILE A 12 19.16 28.41 25.82
CA ILE A 12 19.49 27.52 24.73
C ILE A 12 19.26 28.28 23.41
N THR A 13 20.33 28.64 22.71
CA THR A 13 20.26 28.96 21.28
C THR A 13 20.08 27.65 20.54
N CYS A 14 18.83 27.35 20.22
CA CYS A 14 18.41 26.21 19.43
C CYS A 14 18.98 26.36 18.02
N SER A 15 20.12 25.71 17.79
CA SER A 15 20.66 25.47 16.46
C SER A 15 19.62 24.69 15.68
N LEU A 16 19.04 25.31 14.65
CA LEU A 16 18.31 24.62 13.59
C LEU A 16 19.30 23.72 12.82
N ALA A 17 19.66 22.60 13.43
CA ALA A 17 20.04 21.43 12.70
C ALA A 17 18.74 20.90 12.11
N LEU A 18 18.59 21.06 10.79
CA LEU A 18 17.65 20.29 10.00
C LEU A 18 18.15 18.84 10.07
N PHE A 19 17.74 18.16 11.14
CA PHE A 19 17.88 16.73 11.25
C PHE A 19 17.04 16.13 10.13
N THR A 20 17.74 15.52 9.19
CA THR A 20 17.24 14.40 8.41
C THR A 20 16.31 13.55 9.29
N SER A 21 15.07 13.41 8.86
CA SER A 21 14.01 12.70 9.57
C SER A 21 14.42 11.24 9.80
N CYS A 22 14.82 10.93 11.03
CA CYS A 22 14.73 9.60 11.61
C CYS A 22 13.93 9.77 12.90
N SER A 23 12.63 9.48 12.82
CA SER A 23 11.78 9.27 13.97
C SER A 23 11.30 7.84 13.90
N GLU A 24 11.96 6.97 14.65
CA GLU A 24 11.31 5.81 15.26
C GLU A 24 10.93 6.27 16.68
N GLU A 25 9.73 5.94 17.18
CA GLU A 25 9.34 5.53 18.57
C GLU A 25 7.81 5.73 18.76
N ASP A 26 7.02 4.76 18.26
CA ASP A 26 5.73 4.27 18.79
C ASP A 26 4.59 5.27 19.18
N GLU A 27 3.81 5.70 18.20
CA GLU A 27 2.42 6.16 18.37
C GLU A 27 1.56 5.76 17.15
N HIS A 28 1.15 4.48 17.03
CA HIS A 28 0.09 4.01 16.09
C HIS A 28 0.08 4.71 14.72
N ASP A 29 1.21 4.65 14.01
CA ASP A 29 1.43 5.28 12.71
C ASP A 29 0.96 4.36 11.57
N HIS A 30 -0.33 4.12 11.46
CA HIS A 30 -0.93 3.52 10.26
C HIS A 30 -1.13 4.57 9.14
N SER A 31 -0.36 5.66 9.15
CA SER A 31 -0.52 6.79 8.22
C SER A 31 0.71 7.08 7.36
N GLY A 32 1.80 6.32 7.54
CA GLY A 32 3.07 6.51 6.83
C GLY A 32 3.50 5.35 5.93
N GLU A 33 2.99 4.14 6.13
CA GLU A 33 3.32 2.96 5.31
C GLU A 33 2.25 2.77 4.24
N CYS A 34 2.64 3.00 2.99
CA CYS A 34 1.83 2.69 1.83
C CYS A 34 1.68 1.17 1.73
N PRO A 35 0.47 0.61 1.74
CA PRO A 35 0.27 -0.83 1.66
C PRO A 35 0.36 -1.34 0.21
N PRO A 36 0.65 -2.64 0.03
CA PRO A 36 0.46 -3.29 -1.24
C PRO A 36 -1.02 -3.55 -1.49
N CYS A 37 -1.39 -3.65 -2.76
CA CYS A 37 -2.72 -4.08 -3.18
C CYS A 37 -2.64 -5.40 -3.96
N HIS A 38 -3.70 -6.19 -3.87
CA HIS A 38 -3.87 -7.41 -4.66
C HIS A 38 -5.31 -7.56 -5.14
N LEU A 39 -5.49 -8.34 -6.22
CA LEU A 39 -6.80 -8.81 -6.64
C LEU A 39 -7.12 -10.10 -5.88
N ALA A 40 -8.32 -10.19 -5.33
CA ALA A 40 -8.83 -11.40 -4.68
C ALA A 40 -9.96 -12.03 -5.51
N PHE A 41 -9.92 -13.35 -5.69
CA PHE A 41 -11.00 -14.11 -6.32
C PHE A 41 -11.30 -15.38 -5.50
N PRO A 42 -12.55 -15.66 -5.11
CA PRO A 42 -12.88 -16.81 -4.29
C PRO A 42 -12.56 -18.14 -4.99
N ASP A 43 -11.84 -19.04 -4.33
CA ASP A 43 -11.43 -20.34 -4.89
C ASP A 43 -12.57 -21.38 -4.93
N GLY A 44 -13.65 -21.12 -4.20
CA GLY A 44 -14.81 -22.00 -4.08
C GLY A 44 -14.73 -23.04 -2.96
N ASP A 45 -13.57 -23.15 -2.29
CA ASP A 45 -13.29 -24.03 -1.14
C ASP A 45 -13.19 -23.26 0.19
N GLY A 46 -13.41 -21.93 0.15
CA GLY A 46 -13.41 -21.04 1.30
C GLY A 46 -12.10 -20.27 1.48
N GLY A 47 -11.20 -20.34 0.49
CA GLY A 47 -10.05 -19.46 0.33
C GLY A 47 -10.21 -18.51 -0.85
N GLU A 48 -9.13 -17.81 -1.19
CA GLU A 48 -9.08 -16.82 -2.25
C GLU A 48 -7.77 -16.95 -3.03
N TYR A 49 -7.85 -16.81 -4.35
CA TYR A 49 -6.69 -16.57 -5.20
C TYR A 49 -6.33 -15.09 -5.10
N MET A 50 -5.08 -14.82 -4.73
CA MET A 50 -4.54 -13.49 -4.54
C MET A 50 -3.53 -13.19 -5.65
N TYR A 51 -3.65 -12.03 -6.27
CA TYR A 51 -2.77 -11.59 -7.34
C TYR A 51 -2.21 -10.21 -7.01
N ASP A 52 -0.93 -10.13 -6.69
CA ASP A 52 -0.28 -8.87 -6.38
C ASP A 52 -0.32 -7.94 -7.59
N ILE A 53 -0.76 -6.69 -7.39
CA ILE A 53 -0.83 -5.70 -8.45
C ILE A 53 0.17 -4.57 -8.21
N THR A 54 0.67 -3.98 -9.30
CA THR A 54 1.57 -2.84 -9.22
C THR A 54 0.80 -1.53 -9.38
N ASN A 55 1.26 -0.52 -8.69
CA ASN A 55 0.82 0.86 -8.84
C ASN A 55 1.18 1.42 -10.24
N ALA A 56 0.71 2.62 -10.57
CA ALA A 56 0.93 3.24 -11.87
C ALA A 56 2.41 3.53 -12.18
N ALA A 57 3.26 3.63 -11.15
CA ALA A 57 4.70 3.76 -11.28
C ALA A 57 5.43 2.41 -11.43
N GLY A 58 4.71 1.28 -11.36
CA GLY A 58 5.26 -0.08 -11.40
C GLY A 58 5.85 -0.55 -10.07
N GLY A 59 5.58 0.14 -8.97
CA GLY A 59 5.90 -0.29 -7.61
C GLY A 59 4.78 -1.12 -6.98
N GLU A 60 5.08 -1.79 -5.87
CA GLU A 60 4.11 -2.65 -5.17
C GLU A 60 3.20 -1.84 -4.21
N GLU A 61 3.65 -0.67 -3.78
CA GLU A 61 2.99 0.12 -2.74
C GLU A 61 2.04 1.20 -3.29
N PHE A 62 0.85 1.32 -2.72
CA PHE A 62 -0.15 2.31 -3.09
C PHE A 62 -0.25 3.38 -2.00
N CYS A 63 -0.12 4.66 -2.38
CA CYS A 63 -0.05 5.77 -1.43
C CYS A 63 -1.07 6.87 -1.74
N GLY A 64 -1.61 7.52 -0.71
CA GLY A 64 -2.40 8.76 -0.87
C GLY A 64 -3.60 8.57 -1.80
N ASP A 65 -3.78 9.49 -2.76
CA ASP A 65 -4.89 9.46 -3.72
C ASP A 65 -4.92 8.16 -4.54
N GLU A 66 -3.76 7.54 -4.80
CA GLU A 66 -3.69 6.29 -5.56
C GLU A 66 -4.26 5.11 -4.76
N LEU A 67 -4.04 5.10 -3.44
CA LEU A 67 -4.65 4.12 -2.54
C LEU A 67 -6.16 4.34 -2.43
N GLU A 68 -6.60 5.58 -2.25
CA GLU A 68 -8.03 5.93 -2.22
C GLU A 68 -8.75 5.51 -3.51
N ASP A 69 -8.09 5.72 -4.66
CA ASP A 69 -8.60 5.29 -5.96
C ASP A 69 -8.65 3.76 -6.07
N ALA A 70 -7.62 3.04 -5.60
CA ALA A 70 -7.56 1.58 -5.62
C ALA A 70 -8.64 0.90 -4.78
N GLU A 71 -9.00 1.49 -3.64
CA GLU A 71 -10.08 1.03 -2.76
C GLU A 71 -11.48 1.39 -3.28
N SER A 72 -11.59 2.16 -4.36
CA SER A 72 -12.87 2.61 -4.90
C SER A 72 -13.64 1.47 -5.60
N ASN A 73 -14.97 1.56 -5.58
CA ASN A 73 -15.84 0.62 -6.30
C ASN A 73 -15.81 0.79 -7.84
N THR A 74 -15.02 1.72 -8.35
CA THR A 74 -14.80 1.97 -9.77
C THR A 74 -13.40 1.58 -10.24
N PHE A 75 -12.54 1.13 -9.33
CA PHE A 75 -11.18 0.72 -9.69
C PHE A 75 -11.17 -0.54 -10.55
N TYR A 76 -10.18 -0.63 -11.43
CA TYR A 76 -9.80 -1.87 -12.08
C TYR A 76 -8.29 -1.85 -12.34
N PHE A 77 -7.68 -3.03 -12.24
CA PHE A 77 -6.32 -3.27 -12.70
C PHE A 77 -6.35 -3.82 -14.13
N GLU A 78 -5.47 -3.31 -14.99
CA GLU A 78 -5.33 -3.77 -16.37
C GLU A 78 -4.12 -4.68 -16.49
N VAL A 79 -4.35 -5.94 -16.87
CA VAL A 79 -3.28 -6.84 -17.33
C VAL A 79 -3.03 -6.53 -18.81
N PRO A 80 -1.84 -6.03 -19.19
CA PRO A 80 -1.58 -5.60 -20.55
C PRO A 80 -1.67 -6.75 -21.56
N ALA A 81 -1.88 -6.39 -22.83
CA ALA A 81 -1.96 -7.37 -23.91
C ALA A 81 -0.73 -8.28 -23.98
N GLY A 82 -0.96 -9.59 -24.06
CA GLY A 82 0.08 -10.62 -24.08
C GLY A 82 0.81 -10.84 -22.75
N GLN A 83 0.38 -10.22 -21.65
CA GLN A 83 0.90 -10.47 -20.30
C GLN A 83 0.01 -11.44 -19.53
N THR A 84 0.57 -11.98 -18.45
CA THR A 84 -0.15 -12.82 -17.49
C THR A 84 0.21 -12.40 -16.08
N LEU A 85 -0.79 -12.30 -15.22
CA LEU A 85 -0.58 -12.17 -13.78
C LEU A 85 -0.74 -13.55 -13.14
N THR A 86 0.19 -13.91 -12.26
CA THR A 86 0.21 -15.23 -11.61
C THR A 86 -0.22 -15.06 -10.17
N CYS A 87 -1.05 -15.98 -9.68
CA CYS A 87 -1.47 -16.00 -8.28
C CYS A 87 -0.24 -16.21 -7.38
N SER A 88 -0.28 -15.71 -6.14
CA SER A 88 0.83 -15.82 -5.18
C SER A 88 1.14 -17.28 -4.79
N ASP A 89 0.20 -18.21 -5.00
CA ASP A 89 0.42 -19.66 -4.86
C ASP A 89 1.27 -20.29 -6.00
N GLY A 90 1.63 -19.50 -7.02
CA GLY A 90 2.36 -19.93 -8.21
C GLY A 90 1.51 -20.62 -9.27
N GLY A 91 0.18 -20.66 -9.09
CA GLY A 91 -0.81 -21.24 -9.97
C GLY A 91 -1.76 -20.21 -10.61
N HIS A 92 -2.83 -20.72 -11.25
CA HIS A 92 -4.01 -19.95 -11.66
C HIS A 92 -3.75 -18.63 -12.42
N PRO A 93 -2.98 -18.63 -13.53
CA PRO A 93 -2.66 -17.39 -14.22
C PRO A 93 -3.90 -16.76 -14.84
N ILE A 94 -4.00 -15.43 -14.73
CA ILE A 94 -4.98 -14.61 -15.45
C ILE A 94 -4.28 -13.89 -16.59
N GLY A 95 -4.95 -13.81 -17.75
CA GLY A 95 -4.41 -13.19 -18.96
C GLY A 95 -4.76 -11.72 -19.08
N GLU A 96 -4.45 -11.15 -20.25
CA GLU A 96 -4.84 -9.78 -20.62
C GLU A 96 -6.31 -9.49 -20.32
N GLY A 97 -6.59 -8.30 -19.79
CA GLY A 97 -7.94 -7.93 -19.38
C GLY A 97 -8.02 -6.88 -18.28
N GLN A 98 -9.25 -6.59 -17.85
CA GLN A 98 -9.54 -5.71 -16.72
C GLN A 98 -10.13 -6.51 -15.57
N TYR A 99 -9.62 -6.28 -14.36
CA TYR A 99 -9.99 -7.01 -13.15
C TYR A 99 -10.24 -6.03 -12.01
N GLY A 100 -11.31 -6.24 -11.24
CA GLY A 100 -11.72 -5.32 -10.18
C GLY A 100 -13.17 -4.83 -10.34
N PRO A 101 -13.71 -4.11 -9.35
CA PRO A 101 -15.13 -3.76 -9.28
C PRO A 101 -15.61 -2.88 -10.44
N GLY A 102 -14.72 -2.05 -10.99
CA GLY A 102 -14.94 -1.17 -12.14
C GLY A 102 -14.63 -1.77 -13.51
N ALA A 103 -14.22 -3.03 -13.60
CA ALA A 103 -13.84 -3.65 -14.88
C ALA A 103 -14.99 -3.67 -15.91
N ASP A 104 -14.67 -3.43 -17.18
CA ASP A 104 -15.64 -3.55 -18.27
C ASP A 104 -15.91 -5.03 -18.61
N THR A 105 -17.12 -5.49 -18.31
CA THR A 105 -17.57 -6.88 -18.61
C THR A 105 -17.61 -7.23 -20.09
N THR A 106 -17.51 -6.24 -20.99
CA THR A 106 -17.36 -6.48 -22.42
C THR A 106 -15.91 -6.79 -22.83
N ILE A 107 -14.93 -6.39 -22.02
CA ILE A 107 -13.50 -6.69 -22.19
C ILE A 107 -13.17 -8.01 -21.50
N THR A 108 -13.49 -8.11 -20.21
CA THR A 108 -13.26 -9.32 -19.40
C THR A 108 -14.56 -9.68 -18.68
N PRO A 109 -15.34 -10.66 -19.20
CA PRO A 109 -16.65 -10.99 -18.65
C PRO A 109 -16.65 -11.34 -17.16
N THR A 110 -15.55 -11.91 -16.67
CA THR A 110 -15.35 -12.30 -15.27
C THR A 110 -14.56 -11.27 -14.46
N GLY A 111 -14.14 -10.15 -15.06
CA GLY A 111 -13.25 -9.17 -14.43
C GLY A 111 -13.83 -8.55 -13.16
N ARG A 112 -15.14 -8.31 -13.15
CA ARG A 112 -15.87 -7.75 -11.99
C ARG A 112 -16.12 -8.73 -10.84
N LEU A 113 -15.72 -9.99 -11.00
CA LEU A 113 -15.77 -10.97 -9.91
C LEU A 113 -14.55 -10.88 -9.01
N TYR A 114 -13.54 -10.12 -9.40
CA TYR A 114 -12.34 -9.86 -8.61
C TYR A 114 -12.59 -8.65 -7.73
N GLU A 115 -12.20 -8.76 -6.47
CA GLU A 115 -12.15 -7.66 -5.51
C GLU A 115 -10.74 -7.10 -5.45
N VAL A 116 -10.59 -5.84 -5.04
CA VAL A 116 -9.29 -5.19 -4.85
C VAL A 116 -9.13 -4.97 -3.37
N HIS A 117 -8.08 -5.55 -2.80
CA HIS A 117 -7.79 -5.50 -1.37
C HIS A 117 -6.42 -4.82 -1.22
N CYS A 118 -6.42 -3.69 -0.52
CA CYS A 118 -5.21 -2.96 -0.18
C CYS A 118 -5.04 -3.08 1.34
N GLU A 119 -4.27 -4.08 1.76
CA GLU A 119 -4.10 -4.37 3.18
C GLU A 119 -2.69 -3.96 3.60
N GLU A 120 -2.60 -3.18 4.67
CA GLU A 120 -1.38 -3.14 5.48
C GLU A 120 -1.25 -4.55 6.07
N HIS A 121 -0.21 -5.31 5.72
CA HIS A 121 0.02 -6.64 6.27
C HIS A 121 0.37 -6.55 7.77
N GLY A 122 -0.60 -6.13 8.58
CA GLY A 122 -0.58 -6.22 10.02
C GLY A 122 -0.71 -7.68 10.39
N SER A 123 0.42 -8.28 10.72
CA SER A 123 0.57 -9.64 11.25
C SER A 123 -0.66 -10.11 12.06
N HIS A 124 -1.35 -11.13 11.55
CA HIS A 124 -2.38 -11.86 12.30
C HIS A 124 -1.85 -13.23 12.76
#